data_AF-A0A971W353-F1
#
_entry.id   AF-A0A971W353-F1
#
_cell.length_a   1.000
_cell.length_b   1.000
_cell.length_c   1.000
_cell.angle_alpha   90.00
_cell.angle_beta   90.00
_cell.angle_gamma   90.00
#
_symmetry.space_group_name_H-M   'P 1'
#
loop_
_entity.id
_entity.type
_entity.pdbx_description
1 polymer ?
#
loop_
_entity_poly.entity_id
_entity_poly.type
_entity_poly.pdbx_seq_one_letter_code
_entity_poly.pdbx_strand_id
1 'polypeptide(L)'
;MITLKDIKENDKFRTLIKWAAKCMEAIGYTEHGIRHCSYVSATARNILEKLHYPERVQELAAIAGYIHDIGNSVNRKNHGPSGACLAFQVLTEMGMDMDEICMITSAIGNHEE
;
A
#
# COMPACT_ATOMS: atom_id res chain seq x y z
N MET A 1 -11.68 13.84 0.19
CA MET A 1 -11.07 12.78 -0.64
C MET A 1 -9.73 12.44 -0.02
N ILE A 2 -9.45 11.16 0.21
CA ILE A 2 -8.21 10.73 0.87
C ILE A 2 -7.05 10.72 -0.13
N THR A 3 -5.91 11.25 0.30
CA THR A 3 -4.66 11.36 -0.47
C THR A 3 -3.57 10.48 0.12
N LEU A 4 -2.51 10.25 -0.64
CA LEU A 4 -1.27 9.60 -0.19
C LEU A 4 -0.67 10.31 1.02
N LYS A 5 -0.80 11.64 1.12
CA LYS A 5 -0.36 12.38 2.29
C LYS A 5 -1.08 11.90 3.55
N ASP A 6 -2.41 11.79 3.48
CA ASP A 6 -3.23 11.29 4.61
C ASP A 6 -2.84 9.85 4.99
N ILE A 7 -2.55 9.00 4.00
CA ILE A 7 -2.07 7.62 4.22
C ILE A 7 -0.70 7.60 4.91
N LYS A 8 0.22 8.48 4.51
CA LYS A 8 1.56 8.60 5.12
C LYS A 8 1.50 9.13 6.55
N GLU A 9 0.54 9.99 6.85
CA GLU A 9 0.32 10.58 8.18
C GLU A 9 -0.48 9.66 9.11
N ASN A 10 -1.12 8.60 8.59
CA ASN A 10 -1.89 7.64 9.38
C ASN A 10 -0.99 6.70 10.20
N ASP A 11 -1.12 6.74 11.52
CA ASP A 11 -0.30 5.95 12.45
C ASP A 11 -0.52 4.44 12.35
N LYS A 12 -1.70 3.96 11.91
CA LYS A 12 -1.96 2.53 11.70
C LYS A 12 -1.11 2.01 10.54
N PHE A 13 -1.12 2.70 9.39
CA PHE A 13 -0.27 2.32 8.25
C PHE A 13 1.22 2.43 8.58
N ARG A 14 1.66 3.48 9.27
CA ARG A 14 3.06 3.60 9.72
C ARG A 14 3.49 2.43 10.61
N THR A 15 2.60 1.99 11.52
CA THR A 15 2.85 0.85 12.40
C THR A 15 2.91 -0.46 11.64
N LEU A 16 1.98 -0.69 10.71
CA LEU A 16 1.95 -1.88 9.86
C LEU A 16 3.21 -1.98 8.98
N ILE A 17 3.61 -0.90 8.30
CA ILE A 17 4.84 -0.86 7.49
C ILE A 17 6.07 -1.15 8.35
N LYS A 18 6.15 -0.57 9.56
CA LYS A 18 7.27 -0.82 10.48
C LYS A 18 7.36 -2.29 10.88
N TRP A 19 6.23 -2.94 11.16
CA TRP A 19 6.22 -4.36 11.50
C TRP A 19 6.49 -5.27 10.30
N ALA A 20 5.92 -4.95 9.12
CA ALA A 20 6.25 -5.62 7.87
C ALA A 20 7.77 -5.61 7.61
N ALA A 21 8.40 -4.44 7.72
CA ALA A 21 9.86 -4.30 7.56
C ALA A 21 10.65 -5.16 8.55
N LYS A 22 10.26 -5.18 9.83
CA LYS A 22 10.90 -6.03 10.86
C LYS A 22 10.78 -7.52 10.56
N CYS A 23 9.60 -7.96 10.14
CA CYS A 23 9.37 -9.36 9.79
C CYS A 23 10.26 -9.76 8.59
N MET A 24 10.34 -8.91 7.58
CA MET A 24 11.16 -9.13 6.39
C MET A 24 12.67 -9.13 6.70
N GLU A 25 13.13 -8.23 7.57
CA GLU A 25 14.51 -8.18 8.05
C GLU A 25 14.91 -9.47 8.78
N ALA A 26 14.02 -9.99 9.64
CA ALA A 26 14.27 -11.21 10.40
C ALA A 26 14.48 -12.47 9.52
N ILE A 27 13.97 -12.45 8.28
CA ILE A 27 14.15 -13.54 7.31
C ILE A 27 15.14 -13.19 6.19
N GLY A 28 15.92 -12.11 6.35
CA GLY A 28 17.06 -11.78 5.49
C GLY A 28 16.81 -10.72 4.40
N TYR A 29 15.64 -10.08 4.35
CA TYR A 29 15.36 -9.00 3.39
C TYR A 29 15.56 -7.63 4.04
N THR A 30 16.57 -6.89 3.59
CA THR A 30 17.04 -5.67 4.28
C THR A 30 16.31 -4.38 3.90
N GLU A 31 15.44 -4.41 2.89
CA GLU A 31 14.87 -3.19 2.27
C GLU A 31 13.37 -3.30 1.98
N HIS A 32 12.54 -3.31 3.02
CA HIS A 32 11.05 -3.33 2.91
C HIS A 32 10.39 -2.27 3.82
N GLY A 33 11.14 -1.23 4.20
CA GLY A 33 10.65 -0.12 5.03
C GLY A 33 10.09 1.05 4.22
N ILE A 34 9.94 2.21 4.87
CA ILE A 34 9.36 3.42 4.26
C ILE A 34 10.05 3.83 2.96
N ARG A 35 11.36 3.59 2.82
CA ARG A 35 12.11 3.89 1.60
C ARG A 35 11.59 3.09 0.39
N HIS A 36 11.46 1.78 0.55
CA HIS A 36 10.89 0.87 -0.45
C HIS A 36 9.45 1.27 -0.80
N CYS A 37 8.58 1.39 0.21
CA CYS A 37 7.19 1.81 0.02
C CYS A 37 7.09 3.15 -0.73
N SER A 38 7.94 4.13 -0.40
CA SER A 38 7.95 5.44 -1.06
C SER A 38 8.43 5.36 -2.51
N TYR A 39 9.43 4.53 -2.78
CA TYR A 39 9.93 4.31 -4.15
C TYR A 39 8.88 3.64 -5.04
N VAL A 40 8.23 2.56 -4.55
CA VAL A 40 7.17 1.86 -5.28
C VAL A 40 5.97 2.79 -5.51
N SER A 41 5.54 3.52 -4.49
CA SER A 41 4.47 4.52 -4.57
C SER A 41 4.73 5.58 -5.63
N ALA A 42 5.92 6.20 -5.63
CA ALA A 42 6.30 7.21 -6.61
C ALA A 42 6.37 6.63 -8.03
N THR A 43 6.92 5.41 -8.16
CA THR A 43 7.03 4.72 -9.45
C THR A 43 5.64 4.43 -10.05
N ALA A 44 4.71 3.91 -9.24
CA ALA A 44 3.34 3.63 -9.67
C ALA A 44 2.63 4.89 -10.17
N ARG A 45 2.73 6.00 -9.43
CA ARG A 45 2.20 7.31 -9.85
C ARG A 45 2.78 7.75 -11.19
N ASN A 46 4.11 7.74 -11.29
CA ASN A 46 4.84 8.24 -12.46
C ASN A 46 4.55 7.43 -13.74
N ILE A 47 4.32 6.12 -13.62
CA ILE A 47 3.92 5.28 -14.76
C ILE A 47 2.57 5.75 -15.30
N LEU A 48 1.57 5.89 -14.43
CA LEU A 48 0.23 6.29 -14.83
C LEU A 48 0.18 7.73 -15.33
N GLU A 49 0.99 8.62 -14.77
CA GLU A 49 1.19 9.99 -15.28
C GLU A 49 1.70 9.98 -16.72
N LYS A 50 2.76 9.21 -17.01
CA LYS A 50 3.35 9.10 -18.36
C LYS A 50 2.40 8.47 -19.38
N LEU A 51 1.46 7.66 -18.92
CA LEU A 51 0.40 7.06 -19.73
C LEU A 51 -0.85 7.94 -19.83
N HIS A 52 -0.81 9.16 -19.27
CA HIS A 52 -1.90 10.13 -19.31
C HIS A 52 -3.21 9.65 -18.66
N TYR A 53 -3.13 8.78 -17.64
CA TYR A 53 -4.29 8.42 -16.83
C TYR A 53 -4.75 9.61 -15.97
N PRO A 54 -6.03 9.66 -15.55
CA PRO A 54 -6.54 10.73 -14.69
C PRO A 54 -5.75 10.84 -13.38
N GLU A 55 -5.55 12.06 -12.88
CA GLU A 55 -4.78 12.34 -11.66
C GLU A 55 -5.27 11.52 -10.47
N ARG A 56 -6.58 11.31 -10.35
CA ARG A 56 -7.13 10.49 -9.26
C ARG A 56 -6.66 9.03 -9.33
N VAL A 57 -6.55 8.44 -10.52
CA VAL A 57 -6.05 7.07 -10.70
C VAL A 57 -4.57 7.01 -10.35
N GLN A 58 -3.78 8.02 -10.72
CA GLN A 58 -2.38 8.13 -10.33
C GLN A 58 -2.22 8.18 -8.80
N GLU A 59 -3.09 8.93 -8.12
CA GLU A 59 -3.12 9.04 -6.65
C GLU A 59 -3.47 7.70 -5.98
N LEU A 60 -4.48 6.99 -6.48
CA LEU A 60 -4.87 5.66 -5.98
C LEU A 60 -3.76 4.62 -6.18
N ALA A 61 -3.06 4.65 -7.32
CA ALA A 61 -1.91 3.80 -7.56
C ALA A 61 -0.75 4.11 -6.61
N ALA A 62 -0.52 5.40 -6.33
CA ALA A 62 0.48 5.81 -5.35
C ALA A 62 0.13 5.32 -3.93
N ILE A 63 -1.15 5.38 -3.55
CA ILE A 63 -1.64 4.84 -2.26
C ILE A 63 -1.41 3.33 -2.22
N ALA A 64 -1.91 2.58 -3.22
CA ALA A 64 -1.76 1.13 -3.28
C ALA A 64 -0.28 0.72 -3.21
N GLY A 65 0.59 1.35 -3.99
CA GLY A 65 2.03 1.09 -3.97
C GLY A 65 2.69 1.41 -2.63
N TYR A 66 2.21 2.41 -1.89
CA TYR A 66 2.77 2.75 -0.58
C TYR A 66 2.45 1.70 0.50
N ILE A 67 1.27 1.06 0.42
CA ILE A 67 0.80 0.11 1.44
C ILE A 67 0.75 -1.35 0.95
N HIS A 68 1.24 -1.67 -0.25
CA HIS A 68 1.10 -3.01 -0.85
C HIS A 68 1.67 -4.15 0.01
N ASP A 69 2.78 -3.89 0.69
CA ASP A 69 3.54 -4.90 1.44
C ASP A 69 3.11 -5.05 2.92
N ILE A 70 2.06 -4.35 3.37
CA ILE A 70 1.69 -4.36 4.80
C ILE A 70 1.30 -5.75 5.33
N GLY A 71 0.87 -6.67 4.45
CA GLY A 71 0.57 -8.04 4.85
C GLY A 71 1.77 -8.82 5.38
N ASN A 72 3.01 -8.38 5.07
CA ASN A 72 4.21 -8.97 5.65
C ASN A 72 4.29 -8.75 7.18
N SER A 73 3.49 -7.84 7.76
CA SER A 73 3.35 -7.73 9.22
C SER A 73 2.64 -8.94 9.84
N VAL A 74 1.96 -9.75 9.03
CA VAL A 74 1.27 -10.98 9.44
C VAL A 74 2.08 -12.20 9.01
N ASN A 75 2.41 -12.32 7.73
CA ASN A 75 3.22 -13.40 7.18
C ASN A 75 3.71 -13.04 5.79
N ARG A 76 4.91 -13.49 5.39
CA ARG A 76 5.38 -13.38 4.00
C ARG A 76 4.51 -14.19 3.04
N LYS A 77 4.09 -15.38 3.45
CA LYS A 77 3.17 -16.21 2.67
C LYS A 77 1.80 -15.55 2.63
N ASN A 78 1.30 -15.31 1.42
CA ASN A 78 0.00 -14.66 1.17
C ASN A 78 -0.09 -13.22 1.73
N HIS A 79 1.02 -12.47 1.74
CA HIS A 79 1.00 -11.06 2.19
C HIS A 79 0.16 -10.15 1.29
N GLY A 80 0.03 -10.44 -0.01
CA GLY A 80 -0.90 -9.70 -0.88
C GLY A 80 -2.34 -9.75 -0.36
N PRO A 81 -2.97 -10.94 -0.29
CA PRO A 81 -4.33 -11.09 0.23
C PRO A 81 -4.50 -10.62 1.69
N SER A 82 -3.55 -10.91 2.58
CA SER A 82 -3.65 -10.46 3.97
C SER A 82 -3.49 -8.94 4.11
N GLY A 83 -2.60 -8.34 3.31
CA GLY A 83 -2.41 -6.90 3.21
C GLY A 83 -3.64 -6.18 2.67
N ALA A 84 -4.32 -6.76 1.68
CA ALA A 84 -5.58 -6.25 1.16
C ALA A 84 -6.67 -6.20 2.25
N CYS A 85 -6.81 -7.24 3.08
CA CYS A 85 -7.75 -7.25 4.21
C CYS A 85 -7.41 -6.19 5.27
N LEU A 86 -6.14 -6.01 5.59
CA LEU A 86 -5.70 -4.98 6.55
C LEU A 86 -5.96 -3.57 6.01
N ALA A 87 -5.64 -3.32 4.73
CA ALA A 87 -5.90 -2.06 4.07
C ALA A 87 -7.39 -1.76 4.01
N PHE A 88 -8.23 -2.75 3.68
CA PHE A 88 -9.69 -2.60 3.65
C PHE A 88 -10.22 -2.03 4.96
N GLN A 89 -9.82 -2.60 6.09
CA GLN A 89 -10.26 -2.12 7.40
C GLN A 89 -9.81 -0.68 7.67
N VAL A 90 -8.51 -0.39 7.51
CA VAL A 90 -7.97 0.94 7.85
C VAL A 90 -8.55 2.02 6.93
N LEU A 91 -8.69 1.75 5.63
CA LEU A 91 -9.28 2.72 4.68
C LEU A 91 -10.78 2.95 4.95
N THR A 92 -11.51 1.91 5.35
CA THR A 92 -12.92 2.04 5.76
C THR A 92 -13.05 2.95 6.99
N GLU A 93 -12.20 2.77 8.00
CA GLU A 93 -12.19 3.62 9.20
C GLU A 93 -11.79 5.07 8.90
N MET A 94 -11.00 5.31 7.86
CA MET A 94 -10.67 6.66 7.40
C MET A 94 -11.81 7.32 6.59
N GLY A 95 -12.89 6.59 6.30
CA GLY A 95 -14.03 7.09 5.51
C GLY A 95 -13.73 7.23 4.02
N MET A 96 -12.85 6.40 3.48
CA MET A 96 -12.59 6.37 2.04
C MET A 96 -13.82 5.86 1.28
N ASP A 97 -13.97 6.31 0.03
CA ASP A 97 -15.04 5.82 -0.85
C ASP A 97 -14.86 4.32 -1.14
N MET A 98 -15.96 3.56 -1.14
CA MET A 98 -15.92 2.09 -1.24
C MET A 98 -15.35 1.61 -2.58
N ASP A 99 -15.62 2.30 -3.69
CA ASP A 99 -15.08 1.91 -5.00
C ASP A 99 -13.56 2.08 -5.03
N GLU A 100 -13.06 3.14 -4.41
CA GLU A 100 -11.62 3.37 -4.29
C GLU A 100 -10.94 2.37 -3.34
N ILE A 101 -11.59 2.00 -2.23
CA ILE A 101 -11.12 0.93 -1.34
C ILE A 101 -11.01 -0.38 -2.13
N CYS A 102 -12.04 -0.76 -2.88
CA CYS A 102 -12.05 -1.98 -3.68
C CYS A 102 -10.96 -1.94 -4.75
N MET A 103 -10.72 -0.79 -5.38
CA MET A 103 -9.65 -0.62 -6.38
C MET A 103 -8.26 -0.82 -5.75
N ILE A 104 -7.99 -0.17 -4.61
CA ILE A 104 -6.72 -0.29 -3.90
C ILE A 104 -6.50 -1.72 -3.42
N THR A 105 -7.49 -2.31 -2.74
CA THR A 105 -7.35 -3.65 -2.15
C THR A 105 -7.27 -4.74 -3.21
N SER A 106 -7.94 -4.58 -4.36
CA SER A 106 -7.77 -5.47 -5.52
C SER A 106 -6.34 -5.39 -6.09
N ALA A 107 -5.79 -4.18 -6.22
CA ALA A 107 -4.40 -4.01 -6.67
C ALA A 107 -3.41 -4.66 -5.68
N ILE A 108 -3.60 -4.47 -4.37
CA ILE A 108 -2.77 -5.09 -3.33
C ILE A 108 -2.92 -6.61 -3.32
N GLY A 109 -4.13 -7.14 -3.49
CA GLY A 109 -4.37 -8.59 -3.45
C GLY A 109 -3.68 -9.37 -4.56
N ASN A 110 -3.43 -8.72 -5.71
CA ASN A 110 -2.93 -9.35 -6.93
C ASN A 110 -1.52 -8.87 -7.33
N HIS A 111 -0.80 -8.12 -6.50
CA HIS A 111 0.45 -7.46 -6.94
C HIS A 111 1.63 -8.40 -7.19
N GLU A 112 1.50 -9.70 -6.89
CA GLU A 112 2.49 -10.74 -7.23
C GLU A 112 2.05 -11.64 -8.40
N GLU A 113 0.84 -11.46 -8.93
CA GLU A 113 0.32 -12.17 -10.12
C GLU A 113 0.75 -11.48 -11.42
#